data_AF-A0A0H0SK01-F1
#
_entry.id   AF-A0A0H0SK01-F1
#
_cell.length_a   1.000
_cell.length_b   1.000
_cell.length_c   1.000
_cell.angle_alpha   90.00
_cell.angle_beta   90.00
_cell.angle_gamma   90.00
#
_symmetry.space_group_name_H-M   'P 1'
#
loop_
_entity.id
_entity.type
_entity.pdbx_description
1 polymer ?
#
loop_
_entity_poly.entity_id
_entity_poly.type
_entity_poly.pdbx_seq_one_letter_code
_entity_poly.pdbx_strand_id
1 'polypeptide(L)'
;MNKNKLEKFLAKANEQAPRKEITVTIDGDEWKVRQLNLSELRDCERMADKGEKTDWFLYNDARLVKATEHDFPWNQEELKKAYKVGTKYELVEKIFRDNPEGYTKLLNAVREVNATQTEEEAIEEAKN
;
A
#
# COMPACT_ATOMS: atom_id res chain seq x y z
N MET A 1 -6.22 15.39 36.48
CA MET A 1 -5.88 14.74 35.19
C MET A 1 -6.63 13.42 35.11
N ASN A 2 -7.57 13.29 34.18
CA ASN A 2 -8.42 12.09 34.03
C ASN A 2 -7.60 10.92 33.49
N LYS A 3 -7.12 10.04 34.38
CA LYS A 3 -6.43 8.77 34.04
C LYS A 3 -7.22 7.93 33.02
N ASN A 4 -8.54 8.00 33.07
CA ASN A 4 -9.48 7.30 32.18
C ASN A 4 -9.32 7.64 30.68
N LYS A 5 -9.03 8.90 30.32
CA LYS A 5 -8.85 9.27 28.90
C LYS A 5 -7.58 8.65 28.32
N LEU A 6 -6.47 8.73 29.06
CA LEU A 6 -5.18 8.18 28.60
C LEU A 6 -5.27 6.67 28.41
N GLU A 7 -5.82 5.95 29.38
CA GLU A 7 -6.00 4.50 29.30
C GLU A 7 -6.93 4.10 28.13
N LYS A 8 -7.99 4.88 27.87
CA LYS A 8 -8.87 4.68 26.71
C LYS A 8 -8.14 4.84 25.37
N PHE A 9 -7.31 5.87 25.22
CA PHE A 9 -6.57 6.09 23.97
C PHE A 9 -5.43 5.08 23.80
N LEU A 10 -4.77 4.65 24.89
CA LEU A 10 -3.76 3.58 24.85
C LEU A 10 -4.37 2.22 24.51
N ALA A 11 -5.57 1.89 25.02
CA ALA A 11 -6.28 0.68 24.64
C ALA A 11 -6.67 0.69 23.15
N LYS A 12 -7.15 1.84 22.64
CA LYS A 12 -7.51 2.02 21.23
C LYS A 12 -6.29 1.98 20.28
N ALA A 13 -5.16 2.54 20.70
CA ALA A 13 -3.91 2.50 19.93
C ALA A 13 -3.36 1.07 19.79
N ASN A 14 -3.66 0.18 20.74
CA ASN A 14 -3.25 -1.23 20.70
C ASN A 14 -4.25 -2.13 19.95
N GLU A 15 -5.46 -1.65 19.65
CA GLU A 15 -6.39 -2.33 18.75
C GLU A 15 -6.05 -1.95 17.31
N GLN A 16 -5.15 -2.71 16.68
CA GLN A 16 -4.93 -2.58 15.24
C GLN A 16 -6.16 -3.17 14.54
N ALA A 17 -7.08 -2.29 14.13
CA ALA A 17 -8.28 -2.71 13.43
C ALA A 17 -7.92 -3.58 12.22
N PRO A 18 -8.60 -4.71 12.00
CA PRO A 18 -8.35 -5.55 10.85
C PRO A 18 -8.59 -4.74 9.58
N ARG A 19 -7.55 -4.63 8.75
CA ARG A 19 -7.61 -3.90 7.48
C ARG A 19 -8.35 -4.74 6.44
N LYS A 20 -9.13 -4.08 5.57
CA LYS A 20 -9.79 -4.76 4.45
C LYS A 20 -8.73 -5.41 3.55
N GLU A 21 -9.04 -6.57 3.01
CA GLU A 21 -8.18 -7.30 2.08
C GLU A 21 -9.04 -7.83 0.93
N ILE A 22 -8.51 -7.75 -0.29
CA ILE A 22 -9.12 -8.31 -1.51
C ILE A 22 -8.09 -9.21 -2.17
N THR A 23 -8.53 -10.36 -2.67
CA THR A 23 -7.71 -11.26 -3.48
C THR A 23 -8.02 -11.10 -4.95
N VAL A 24 -6.99 -11.03 -5.80
CA VAL A 24 -7.13 -11.07 -7.25
C VAL A 24 -6.20 -12.09 -7.87
N THR A 25 -6.67 -12.80 -8.89
CA THR A 25 -5.84 -13.77 -9.63
C THR A 25 -5.17 -13.12 -10.84
N ILE A 26 -3.86 -13.26 -10.99
CA ILE A 26 -3.07 -12.78 -12.13
C ILE A 26 -2.20 -13.94 -12.61
N ASP A 27 -2.31 -14.32 -13.88
CA ASP A 27 -1.56 -15.43 -14.49
C ASP A 27 -1.67 -16.78 -13.74
N GLY A 28 -2.76 -16.98 -13.01
CA GLY A 28 -3.00 -18.18 -12.20
C GLY A 28 -2.52 -18.07 -10.75
N ASP A 29 -1.77 -17.02 -10.41
CA ASP A 29 -1.33 -16.73 -9.05
C ASP A 29 -2.33 -15.81 -8.33
N GLU A 30 -2.59 -16.10 -7.06
CA GLU A 30 -3.40 -15.25 -6.18
C GLU A 30 -2.54 -14.15 -5.55
N TRP A 31 -3.03 -12.91 -5.62
CA TRP A 31 -2.42 -11.74 -5.02
C TRP A 31 -3.35 -11.17 -3.95
N LYS A 32 -2.82 -10.97 -2.75
CA LYS A 32 -3.55 -10.32 -1.65
C LYS A 32 -3.24 -8.84 -1.58
N VAL A 33 -4.30 -8.04 -1.61
CA VAL A 33 -4.24 -6.58 -1.62
C VAL A 33 -4.90 -6.04 -0.37
N ARG A 34 -4.10 -5.46 0.51
CA ARG A 34 -4.57 -4.91 1.79
C ARG A 34 -4.82 -3.41 1.68
N GLN A 35 -5.85 -2.94 2.40
CA GLN A 35 -6.11 -1.52 2.59
C GLN A 35 -4.87 -0.82 3.15
N LEU A 36 -4.55 0.34 2.59
CA LEU A 36 -3.48 1.19 3.10
C LEU A 36 -4.07 2.13 4.14
N ASN A 37 -3.32 2.37 5.22
CA ASN A 37 -3.67 3.46 6.12
C ASN A 37 -3.24 4.81 5.53
N LEU A 38 -3.72 5.90 6.12
CA LEU A 38 -3.42 7.26 5.71
C LEU A 38 -1.92 7.56 5.71
N SER A 39 -1.16 7.03 6.67
CA SER A 39 0.29 7.25 6.72
C SER A 39 0.97 6.59 5.53
N GLU A 40 0.62 5.36 5.21
CA GLU A 40 1.13 4.62 4.05
C GLU A 40 0.76 5.33 2.74
N LEU A 41 -0.47 5.87 2.62
CA LEU A 41 -0.88 6.67 1.46
C LEU A 41 -0.07 7.96 1.34
N ARG A 42 0.09 8.71 2.42
CA ARG A 42 0.91 9.93 2.45
C ARG A 42 2.37 9.66 2.15
N ASP A 43 2.90 8.52 2.57
CA ASP A 43 4.26 8.10 2.23
C ASP A 43 4.41 7.83 0.73
N CYS A 44 3.39 7.23 0.09
CA CYS A 44 3.35 7.06 -1.36
C CYS A 44 3.29 8.43 -2.08
N GLU A 45 2.47 9.36 -1.59
CA GLU A 45 2.38 10.73 -2.14
C GLU A 45 3.72 11.45 -2.03
N ARG A 46 4.35 11.43 -0.86
CA ARG A 46 5.64 12.08 -0.60
C ARG A 46 6.76 11.51 -1.48
N MET A 47 6.71 10.20 -1.76
CA MET A 47 7.67 9.55 -2.65
C MET A 47 7.53 10.00 -4.11
N ALA A 48 6.30 10.20 -4.54
CA ALA A 48 5.95 10.65 -5.88
C ALA A 48 6.13 12.16 -6.09
N ASP A 49 6.14 12.95 -5.02
CA ASP A 49 6.31 14.39 -5.08
C ASP A 49 7.73 14.79 -5.52
N LYS A 50 7.85 15.47 -6.66
CA LYS A 50 9.10 16.08 -7.16
C LYS A 50 9.12 17.60 -7.00
N GLY A 51 8.25 18.16 -6.15
CA GLY A 51 8.10 19.59 -5.89
C GLY A 51 7.16 20.27 -6.88
N GLU A 52 7.59 20.43 -8.13
CA GLU A 52 6.77 21.12 -9.15
C GLU A 52 5.74 20.20 -9.83
N LYS A 53 5.98 18.88 -9.80
CA LYS A 53 5.12 17.87 -10.42
C LYS A 53 5.11 16.60 -9.58
N THR A 54 3.96 15.96 -9.53
CA THR A 54 3.81 14.61 -8.96
C THR A 54 4.07 13.57 -10.05
N ASP A 55 4.93 12.60 -9.75
CA ASP A 55 5.10 11.40 -10.56
C ASP A 55 3.98 10.40 -10.27
N TRP A 56 2.90 10.49 -11.03
CA TRP A 56 1.72 9.63 -10.86
C TRP A 56 1.99 8.15 -11.14
N PHE A 57 3.04 7.80 -11.91
CA PHE A 57 3.42 6.40 -12.11
C PHE A 57 4.06 5.86 -10.84
N LEU A 58 5.05 6.58 -10.30
CA LEU A 58 5.68 6.21 -9.05
C LEU A 58 4.69 6.17 -7.87
N TYR A 59 3.69 7.07 -7.86
CA TYR A 59 2.62 7.02 -6.86
C TYR A 59 1.83 5.71 -6.91
N ASN A 60 1.43 5.28 -8.11
CA ASN A 60 0.67 4.04 -8.29
C ASN A 60 1.52 2.80 -7.97
N ASP A 61 2.78 2.77 -8.41
CA ASP A 61 3.72 1.69 -8.11
C ASP A 61 3.96 1.59 -6.60
N ALA A 62 4.12 2.73 -5.91
CA ALA A 62 4.30 2.77 -4.46
C ALA A 62 3.08 2.22 -3.72
N ARG A 63 1.87 2.59 -4.14
CA ARG A 63 0.63 2.06 -3.55
C ARG A 63 0.50 0.56 -3.79
N LEU A 64 0.80 0.08 -4.98
CA LEU A 64 0.74 -1.33 -5.32
C LEU A 64 1.71 -2.15 -4.46
N VAL A 65 2.96 -1.72 -4.37
CA VAL A 65 3.97 -2.35 -3.50
C VAL A 65 3.50 -2.35 -2.05
N LYS A 66 3.06 -1.19 -1.53
CA LYS A 66 2.63 -1.09 -0.13
C LYS A 66 1.41 -1.96 0.19
N ALA A 67 0.47 -2.05 -0.74
CA ALA A 67 -0.75 -2.82 -0.53
C ALA A 67 -0.50 -4.34 -0.57
N THR A 68 0.62 -4.78 -1.17
CA THR A 68 0.92 -6.20 -1.41
C THR A 68 2.21 -6.68 -0.74
N GLU A 69 2.99 -5.82 -0.08
CA GLU A 69 4.28 -6.20 0.56
C GLU A 69 4.16 -7.14 1.77
N HIS A 70 2.94 -7.44 2.19
CA HIS A 70 2.65 -8.49 3.18
C HIS A 70 2.50 -9.88 2.55
N ASP A 71 2.33 -9.94 1.23
CA ASP A 71 2.05 -11.15 0.43
C ASP A 71 3.19 -11.44 -0.55
N PHE A 72 3.73 -10.40 -1.20
CA PHE A 72 4.82 -10.50 -2.16
C PHE A 72 6.10 -9.81 -1.67
N PRO A 73 7.29 -10.43 -1.78
CA PRO A 73 8.52 -9.94 -1.17
C PRO A 73 9.22 -8.86 -2.03
N TRP A 74 8.54 -7.73 -2.26
CA TRP A 74 9.03 -6.63 -3.10
C TRP A 74 10.43 -6.11 -2.74
N ASN A 75 10.85 -6.22 -1.48
CA ASN A 75 12.16 -5.74 -1.05
C ASN A 75 13.24 -6.83 -0.95
N GLN A 76 12.99 -8.03 -1.48
CA GLN A 76 13.98 -9.10 -1.49
C GLN A 76 15.19 -8.74 -2.37
N GLU A 77 16.40 -8.87 -1.81
CA GLU A 77 17.63 -8.51 -2.52
C GLU A 77 17.91 -9.39 -3.74
N GLU A 78 17.64 -10.70 -3.67
CA GLU A 78 17.80 -11.57 -4.84
C GLU A 78 16.86 -11.17 -5.98
N LEU A 79 15.62 -10.79 -5.65
CA LEU A 79 14.63 -10.36 -6.64
C LEU A 79 15.06 -9.06 -7.32
N LYS A 80 15.48 -8.05 -6.56
CA LYS A 80 16.00 -6.78 -7.11
C LYS A 80 17.21 -7.00 -8.01
N LYS A 81 18.14 -7.89 -7.62
CA LYS A 81 19.31 -8.25 -8.44
C LYS A 81 18.92 -8.95 -9.73
N ALA A 82 17.99 -9.90 -9.68
CA ALA A 82 17.52 -10.64 -10.86
C ALA A 82 16.92 -9.70 -11.92
N TYR A 83 16.15 -8.71 -11.48
CA TYR A 83 15.51 -7.71 -12.35
C TYR A 83 16.38 -6.46 -12.62
N LYS A 84 17.58 -6.38 -12.04
CA LYS A 84 18.53 -5.27 -12.19
C LYS A 84 17.95 -3.90 -11.84
N VAL A 85 17.29 -3.83 -10.69
CA VAL A 85 16.70 -2.59 -10.18
C VAL A 85 17.31 -2.18 -8.84
N GLY A 86 17.31 -0.89 -8.55
CA GLY A 86 17.81 -0.32 -7.31
C GLY A 86 16.74 -0.24 -6.21
N THR A 87 15.46 -0.15 -6.59
CA THR A 87 14.37 -0.03 -5.62
C THR A 87 13.25 -1.06 -5.87
N LYS A 88 12.47 -1.31 -4.81
CA LYS A 88 11.29 -2.17 -4.90
C LYS A 88 10.16 -1.60 -5.77
N TYR A 89 10.17 -0.30 -6.04
CA TYR A 89 9.17 0.37 -6.88
C TYR A 89 9.47 0.18 -8.36
N GLU A 90 10.75 0.23 -8.72
CA GLU A 90 11.22 -0.10 -10.08
C GLU A 90 10.92 -1.56 -10.46
N LEU A 91 10.77 -2.48 -9.49
CA LEU A 91 10.36 -3.86 -9.78
C LEU A 91 8.99 -3.95 -10.43
N VAL A 92 8.06 -3.04 -10.12
CA VAL A 92 6.67 -3.13 -10.59
C VAL A 92 6.62 -3.10 -12.13
N GLU A 93 7.28 -2.10 -12.73
CA GLU A 93 7.41 -2.00 -14.19
C GLU A 93 8.08 -3.23 -14.80
N LYS A 94 9.08 -3.82 -14.12
CA LYS A 94 9.81 -4.98 -14.64
C LYS A 94 9.00 -6.27 -14.59
N ILE A 95 8.29 -6.52 -13.49
CA ILE A 95 7.48 -7.72 -13.30
C ILE A 95 6.29 -7.73 -14.26
N PHE A 96 5.63 -6.59 -14.43
CA PHE A 96 4.44 -6.48 -15.28
C PHE A 96 4.71 -6.01 -16.71
N ARG A 97 5.97 -5.91 -17.12
CA ARG A 97 6.37 -5.44 -18.46
C ARG A 97 5.62 -6.15 -19.59
N ASP A 98 5.57 -7.48 -19.50
CA ASP A 98 4.92 -8.34 -20.48
C ASP A 98 3.48 -8.71 -20.08
N ASN A 99 2.96 -8.13 -18.98
CA ASN A 99 1.59 -8.32 -18.48
C ASN A 99 0.95 -7.00 -17.98
N PRO A 100 0.65 -6.05 -18.89
CA PRO A 100 0.00 -4.78 -18.52
C PRO A 100 -1.43 -4.96 -17.99
N GLU A 101 -2.11 -6.05 -18.36
CA GLU A 101 -3.44 -6.39 -17.84
C GLU A 101 -3.36 -6.78 -16.36
N GLY A 102 -2.37 -7.59 -15.99
CA GLY A 102 -2.06 -7.95 -14.60
C GLY A 102 -1.78 -6.73 -13.73
N TYR A 103 -0.93 -5.81 -14.22
CA TYR A 103 -0.69 -4.54 -13.53
C TYR A 103 -1.99 -3.76 -13.30
N THR A 104 -2.80 -3.61 -14.36
CA THR A 104 -4.06 -2.87 -14.30
C THR A 104 -5.04 -3.50 -13.31
N LYS A 105 -5.13 -4.85 -13.31
CA LYS A 105 -5.98 -5.60 -12.39
C LYS A 105 -5.55 -5.40 -10.94
N LEU A 106 -4.25 -5.48 -10.67
CA LEU A 106 -3.70 -5.29 -9.33
C LEU A 106 -3.91 -3.85 -8.84
N LEU A 107 -3.64 -2.85 -9.69
CA LEU A 107 -3.85 -1.44 -9.36
C LEU A 107 -5.34 -1.13 -9.12
N ASN A 108 -6.26 -1.75 -9.87
CA ASN A 108 -7.68 -1.59 -9.63
C ASN A 108 -8.12 -2.19 -8.28
N ALA A 109 -7.60 -3.36 -7.90
CA ALA A 109 -7.84 -3.92 -6.57
C ALA A 109 -7.32 -2.99 -5.46
N VAL A 110 -6.15 -2.36 -5.66
CA VAL A 110 -5.61 -1.34 -4.74
C VAL A 110 -6.54 -0.13 -4.65
N ARG A 111 -7.17 0.29 -5.75
CA ARG A 111 -8.15 1.39 -5.73
C ARG A 111 -9.41 0.97 -4.99
N GLU A 112 -9.93 -0.22 -5.27
CA GLU A 112 -11.16 -0.76 -4.68
C GLU A 112 -11.05 -0.91 -3.17
N VAL A 113 -9.99 -1.55 -2.68
CA VAL A 113 -9.81 -1.78 -1.23
C VAL A 113 -9.65 -0.48 -0.45
N ASN A 114 -9.24 0.62 -1.11
CA ASN A 114 -9.07 1.95 -0.52
C ASN A 114 -10.23 2.91 -0.86
N ALA A 115 -11.24 2.51 -1.65
CA ALA A 115 -12.29 3.41 -2.15
C ALA A 115 -13.24 3.94 -1.07
N THR A 116 -13.31 3.24 0.07
CA THR A 116 -14.23 3.54 1.18
C THR A 116 -13.51 4.09 2.40
N GLN A 117 -12.29 4.60 2.26
CA GLN A 117 -11.58 5.20 3.38
C GLN A 117 -12.31 6.48 3.81
N THR A 118 -13.16 6.34 4.82
CA THR A 118 -14.01 7.43 5.29
C THR A 118 -13.18 8.41 6.12
N GLU A 119 -13.68 9.64 6.25
CA GLU A 119 -13.10 10.63 7.16
C GLU A 119 -13.04 10.10 8.60
N GLU A 120 -13.96 9.19 8.98
CA GLU A 120 -13.95 8.50 10.27
C GLU A 120 -12.82 7.47 10.39
N GLU A 121 -12.59 6.61 9.37
CA GLU A 121 -11.43 5.70 9.33
C GLU A 121 -10.11 6.49 9.41
N ALA A 122 -10.05 7.61 8.69
CA ALA A 122 -8.94 8.58 8.72
C ALA A 122 -8.74 9.22 10.10
N ILE A 123 -9.82 9.62 10.77
CA ILE A 123 -9.80 10.21 12.11
C ILE A 123 -9.42 9.16 13.17
N GLU A 124 -9.83 7.91 13.01
CA GLU A 124 -9.41 6.82 13.90
C GLU A 124 -7.93 6.48 13.74
N GLU A 125 -7.43 6.42 12.51
CA GLU A 125 -6.00 6.22 12.24
C GLU A 125 -5.14 7.37 12.75
N ALA A 126 -5.57 8.63 12.61
CA ALA A 126 -4.82 9.79 13.11
C ALA A 126 -4.79 9.93 14.64
N LYS A 127 -5.60 9.14 15.36
CA LYS A 127 -5.66 9.11 16.83
C LYS A 127 -4.83 7.99 17.46
N ASN A 128 -4.32 7.06 16.63
CA ASN A 128 -3.48 5.93 17.00
C ASN A 128 -2.01 6.19 16.59
#